data_AF-A0AAW1JIN5-F1
#
_entry.id   AF-A0AAW1JIN5-F1
#
_cell.length_a   1.000
_cell.length_b   1.000
_cell.length_c   1.000
_cell.angle_alpha   90.00
_cell.angle_beta   90.00
_cell.angle_gamma   90.00
#
_symmetry.space_group_name_H-M   'P 1'
#
loop_
_entity.id
_entity.type
_entity.pdbx_description
1 polymer ?
#
loop_
_entity_poly.entity_id
_entity_poly.type
_entity_poly.pdbx_seq_one_letter_code
_entity_poly.pdbx_strand_id
1 'polypeptide(L)'
;MDAEDVNDIDIQQTLRGFNYSRGRVKATLTRISTYLDSVSDRNNICQINERLSRVRALWNEFSNLQMKITELEDDRNNDVKADLFEDNYFNTIAKAVELLLCYAVNDPSHSQEDILNNQNAVYHYHVAHLLMSQISLPSFSGEFDEWLPFCQVFDSLVTSNKSLSIIHKFHYLKSSLKGEASDCVQNLYITE
;
A
#
# COMPACT_ATOMS: atom_id res chain seq x y z
N MET A 1 -46.88 19.27 3.66
CA MET A 1 -45.53 18.87 3.21
C MET A 1 -45.66 17.41 2.90
N ASP A 2 -45.61 17.09 1.62
CA ASP A 2 -45.97 15.77 1.11
C ASP A 2 -44.84 14.77 1.42
N ALA A 3 -45.15 13.47 1.49
CA ALA A 3 -44.17 12.45 1.87
C ALA A 3 -42.97 12.36 0.91
N GLU A 4 -43.16 12.80 -0.35
CA GLU A 4 -42.11 12.90 -1.36
C GLU A 4 -41.10 14.03 -1.05
N ASP A 5 -41.56 15.20 -0.59
CA ASP A 5 -40.70 16.32 -0.19
C ASP A 5 -39.80 15.96 1.01
N VAL A 6 -40.32 15.17 1.95
CA VAL A 6 -39.55 14.74 3.13
C VAL A 6 -38.43 13.79 2.75
N ASN A 7 -38.67 12.88 1.80
CA ASN A 7 -37.68 11.93 1.32
C ASN A 7 -36.56 12.62 0.51
N ASP A 8 -36.92 13.61 -0.31
CA ASP A 8 -35.94 14.33 -1.12
C ASP A 8 -35.00 15.19 -0.25
N ILE A 9 -35.53 15.81 0.81
CA ILE A 9 -34.72 16.55 1.80
C ILE A 9 -33.70 15.62 2.50
N ASP A 10 -34.09 14.41 2.87
CA ASP A 10 -33.23 13.45 3.55
C ASP A 10 -32.10 12.93 2.64
N ILE A 11 -32.41 12.68 1.35
CA ILE A 11 -31.42 12.33 0.32
C ILE A 11 -30.40 13.45 0.15
N GLN A 12 -30.85 14.70 0.01
CA GLN A 12 -29.96 15.86 -0.15
C GLN A 12 -29.07 16.08 1.08
N GLN A 13 -29.60 15.90 2.28
CA GLN A 13 -28.83 15.99 3.52
C GLN A 13 -27.76 14.88 3.59
N THR A 14 -28.10 13.67 3.18
CA THR A 14 -27.19 12.52 3.11
C THR A 14 -26.07 12.74 2.08
N LEU A 15 -26.42 13.17 0.87
CA LEU A 15 -25.48 13.53 -0.19
C LEU A 15 -24.50 14.60 0.25
N ARG A 16 -24.96 15.62 0.98
CA ARG A 16 -24.09 16.67 1.54
C ARG A 16 -23.05 16.08 2.50
N GLY A 17 -23.44 15.13 3.34
CA GLY A 17 -22.54 14.43 4.26
C GLY A 17 -21.46 13.61 3.56
N PHE A 18 -21.84 12.85 2.52
CA PHE A 18 -20.89 12.08 1.72
C PHE A 18 -19.96 12.97 0.92
N ASN A 19 -20.47 14.02 0.29
CA ASN A 19 -19.67 15.00 -0.45
C ASN A 19 -18.65 15.70 0.46
N TYR A 20 -19.05 16.08 1.67
CA TYR A 20 -18.13 16.65 2.67
C TYR A 20 -17.01 15.66 3.03
N SER A 21 -17.37 14.40 3.28
CA SER A 21 -16.40 13.34 3.61
C SER A 21 -15.43 13.07 2.45
N ARG A 22 -15.94 13.00 1.22
CA ARG A 22 -15.15 12.86 -0.01
C ARG A 22 -14.17 14.02 -0.17
N GLY A 23 -14.60 15.24 0.13
CA GLY A 23 -13.74 16.43 0.16
C GLY A 23 -12.56 16.30 1.14
N ARG A 24 -12.78 15.71 2.33
CA ARG A 24 -11.71 15.48 3.32
C ARG A 24 -10.70 14.43 2.88
N VAL A 25 -11.17 13.35 2.24
CA VAL A 25 -10.31 12.31 1.65
C VAL A 25 -9.42 12.94 0.58
N LYS A 26 -10.02 13.69 -0.36
CA LYS A 26 -9.30 14.46 -1.39
C LYS A 26 -8.26 15.41 -0.78
N ALA A 27 -8.63 16.22 0.20
CA ALA A 27 -7.71 17.14 0.86
C ALA A 27 -6.53 16.42 1.54
N THR A 28 -6.75 15.21 2.06
CA THR A 28 -5.68 14.40 2.64
C THR A 28 -4.71 13.91 1.57
N LEU A 29 -5.22 13.41 0.45
CA LEU A 29 -4.41 13.02 -0.70
C LEU A 29 -3.57 14.20 -1.21
N THR A 30 -4.19 15.38 -1.41
CA THR A 30 -3.49 16.58 -1.84
C THR A 30 -2.36 16.97 -0.88
N ARG A 31 -2.59 16.98 0.43
CA ARG A 31 -1.54 17.29 1.42
C ARG A 31 -0.37 16.31 1.36
N ILE A 32 -0.64 15.02 1.14
CA ILE A 32 0.43 14.02 1.00
C ILE A 32 1.19 14.24 -0.31
N SER A 33 0.49 14.47 -1.41
CA SER A 33 1.10 14.79 -2.72
C SER A 33 2.02 16.00 -2.62
N THR A 34 1.54 17.12 -2.06
CA THR A 34 2.34 18.33 -1.83
C THR A 34 3.55 18.08 -0.93
N TYR A 35 3.40 17.24 0.09
CA TYR A 35 4.56 16.83 0.91
C TYR A 35 5.60 16.13 0.05
N LEU A 36 5.22 15.13 -0.74
CA LEU A 36 6.13 14.40 -1.63
C LEU A 36 6.77 15.31 -2.68
N ASP A 37 6.08 16.36 -3.14
CA ASP A 37 6.64 17.38 -4.02
C ASP A 37 7.77 18.18 -3.37
N SER A 38 7.66 18.42 -2.06
CA SER A 38 8.63 19.19 -1.29
C SER A 38 9.81 18.38 -0.76
N VAL A 39 9.77 17.05 -0.85
CA VAL A 39 10.83 16.18 -0.34
C VAL A 39 12.03 16.22 -1.29
N SER A 40 13.11 16.89 -0.85
CA SER A 40 14.42 16.91 -1.52
C SER A 40 15.49 16.11 -0.80
N ASP A 41 15.30 15.81 0.50
CA ASP A 41 16.35 15.31 1.38
C ASP A 41 16.16 13.84 1.79
N ARG A 42 17.31 13.17 1.99
CA ARG A 42 17.45 11.73 2.28
C ARG A 42 16.82 11.24 3.58
N ASN A 43 16.44 12.13 4.49
CA ASN A 43 16.07 11.76 5.87
C ASN A 43 14.56 11.46 6.06
N ASN A 44 13.81 11.24 4.97
CA ASN A 44 12.34 11.20 4.99
C ASN A 44 11.73 9.82 4.69
N ILE A 45 12.52 8.76 4.51
CA ILE A 45 12.02 7.43 4.05
C ILE A 45 10.88 6.89 4.91
N CYS A 46 11.03 6.92 6.24
CA CYS A 46 9.99 6.45 7.15
C CYS A 46 8.69 7.24 7.00
N GLN A 47 8.78 8.56 6.81
CA GLN A 47 7.61 9.40 6.58
C GLN A 47 6.96 9.15 5.22
N ILE A 48 7.77 8.90 4.17
CA ILE A 48 7.26 8.56 2.84
C ILE A 48 6.51 7.21 2.92
N ASN A 49 7.05 6.23 3.65
CA ASN A 49 6.42 4.93 3.84
C ASN A 49 5.08 5.00 4.59
N GLU A 50 5.05 5.73 5.70
CA GLU A 50 3.82 5.89 6.46
C GLU A 50 2.75 6.60 5.63
N ARG A 51 3.16 7.63 4.89
CA ARG A 51 2.26 8.36 3.98
C ARG A 51 1.79 7.49 2.81
N LEU A 52 2.66 6.66 2.23
CA LEU A 52 2.30 5.71 1.18
C LEU A 52 1.25 4.71 1.67
N SER A 53 1.43 4.18 2.87
CA SER A 53 0.44 3.31 3.53
C SER A 53 -0.88 4.04 3.74
N ARG A 54 -0.84 5.30 4.18
CA ARG A 54 -2.05 6.12 4.32
C ARG A 54 -2.73 6.37 2.97
N VAL A 55 -2.00 6.70 1.90
CA VAL A 55 -2.57 6.92 0.57
C VAL A 55 -3.31 5.67 0.11
N ARG A 56 -2.70 4.48 0.20
CA ARG A 56 -3.36 3.21 -0.17
C ARG A 56 -4.69 3.01 0.56
N ALA A 57 -4.77 3.36 1.84
CA ALA A 57 -6.02 3.29 2.60
C ALA A 57 -7.10 4.27 2.11
N LEU A 58 -6.71 5.44 1.58
CA LEU A 58 -7.65 6.45 1.06
C LEU A 58 -8.44 5.94 -0.15
N TRP A 59 -7.91 5.00 -0.93
CA TRP A 59 -8.61 4.41 -2.07
C TRP A 59 -9.93 3.78 -1.62
N ASN A 60 -9.86 2.91 -0.61
CA ASN A 60 -11.04 2.22 -0.10
C ASN A 60 -12.06 3.20 0.53
N GLU A 61 -11.57 4.22 1.26
CA GLU A 61 -12.45 5.27 1.80
C GLU A 61 -13.16 6.03 0.67
N PHE A 62 -12.43 6.38 -0.39
CA PHE A 62 -12.96 7.12 -1.53
C PHE A 62 -13.97 6.29 -2.33
N SER A 63 -13.62 5.07 -2.74
CA SER A 63 -14.49 4.20 -3.55
C SER A 63 -15.82 3.92 -2.85
N ASN A 64 -15.79 3.69 -1.53
CA ASN A 64 -17.00 3.50 -0.74
C ASN A 64 -17.89 4.76 -0.71
N LEU A 65 -17.29 5.95 -0.60
CA LEU A 65 -18.04 7.20 -0.64
C LEU A 65 -18.59 7.48 -2.04
N GLN A 66 -17.80 7.22 -3.09
CA GLN A 66 -18.20 7.44 -4.47
C GLN A 66 -19.39 6.55 -4.83
N MET A 67 -19.33 5.25 -4.49
CA MET A 67 -20.44 4.32 -4.70
C MET A 67 -21.74 4.82 -4.06
N LYS A 68 -21.70 5.23 -2.78
CA LYS A 68 -22.87 5.77 -2.07
C LYS A 68 -23.40 7.07 -2.68
N ILE A 69 -22.54 7.89 -3.27
CA ILE A 69 -22.96 9.11 -3.97
C ILE A 69 -23.63 8.73 -5.28
N THR A 70 -23.03 7.86 -6.10
CA THR A 70 -23.59 7.41 -7.38
C THR A 70 -24.92 6.68 -7.21
N GLU A 71 -25.12 5.95 -6.11
CA GLU A 71 -26.41 5.33 -5.77
C GLU A 71 -27.53 6.35 -5.53
N LEU A 72 -27.19 7.56 -5.05
CA LEU A 72 -28.14 8.60 -4.67
C LEU A 72 -28.24 9.73 -5.71
N GLU A 73 -27.22 9.92 -6.54
CA GLU A 73 -27.11 11.01 -7.51
C GLU A 73 -26.35 10.55 -8.77
N ASP A 74 -27.07 10.50 -9.89
CA ASP A 74 -26.50 10.28 -11.24
C ASP A 74 -26.11 11.64 -11.86
N ASP A 75 -24.93 12.15 -11.50
CA ASP A 75 -24.36 13.41 -11.99
C ASP A 75 -23.00 13.17 -12.65
N ARG A 76 -22.87 13.51 -13.94
CA ARG A 76 -21.60 13.41 -14.69
C ARG A 76 -20.46 14.19 -14.04
N ASN A 77 -20.75 15.28 -13.32
CA ASN A 77 -19.73 16.03 -12.61
C ASN A 77 -19.20 15.26 -11.38
N ASN A 78 -19.95 14.29 -10.84
CA ASN A 78 -19.43 13.35 -9.85
C ASN A 78 -18.48 12.31 -10.45
N ASP A 79 -18.70 11.90 -11.70
CA ASP A 79 -17.78 11.00 -12.42
C ASP A 79 -16.45 11.72 -12.71
N VAL A 80 -16.50 12.94 -13.23
CA VAL A 80 -15.29 13.76 -13.47
C VAL A 80 -14.49 13.96 -12.17
N LYS A 81 -15.16 14.13 -11.02
CA LYS A 81 -14.46 14.21 -9.72
C LYS A 81 -13.81 12.90 -9.31
N ALA A 82 -14.38 11.75 -9.69
CA ALA A 82 -13.82 10.44 -9.45
C ALA A 82 -12.57 10.22 -10.30
N ASP A 83 -12.64 10.49 -11.60
CA ASP A 83 -11.51 10.39 -12.53
C ASP A 83 -10.33 11.26 -12.05
N LEU A 84 -10.61 12.52 -11.68
CA LEU A 84 -9.58 13.41 -11.14
C LEU A 84 -8.98 12.90 -9.83
N PHE A 85 -9.76 12.24 -8.97
CA PHE A 85 -9.22 11.65 -7.75
C PHE A 85 -8.33 10.44 -8.07
N GLU A 86 -8.75 9.60 -9.00
CA GLU A 86 -8.03 8.40 -9.44
C GLU A 86 -6.65 8.74 -10.01
N ASP A 87 -6.60 9.69 -10.94
CA ASP A 87 -5.33 10.17 -11.51
C ASP A 87 -4.39 10.69 -10.41
N ASN A 88 -4.91 11.53 -9.52
CA ASN A 88 -4.12 12.07 -8.42
C ASN A 88 -3.65 10.99 -7.44
N TYR A 89 -4.46 9.97 -7.20
CA TYR A 89 -4.11 8.85 -6.33
C TYR A 89 -2.93 8.08 -6.91
N PHE A 90 -3.03 7.65 -8.17
CA PHE A 90 -1.97 6.86 -8.81
C PHE A 90 -0.69 7.67 -8.99
N ASN A 91 -0.79 8.96 -9.37
CA ASN A 91 0.37 9.85 -9.45
C ASN A 91 1.08 9.99 -8.09
N THR A 92 0.31 10.10 -7.00
CA THR A 92 0.87 10.22 -5.64
C THR A 92 1.57 8.92 -5.20
N ILE A 93 0.97 7.76 -5.48
CA ILE A 93 1.59 6.45 -5.22
C ILE A 93 2.89 6.32 -6.02
N ALA A 94 2.84 6.57 -7.33
CA ALA A 94 3.99 6.45 -8.22
C ALA A 94 5.16 7.31 -7.74
N LYS A 95 4.89 8.57 -7.40
CA LYS A 95 5.89 9.50 -6.88
C LYS A 95 6.49 9.03 -5.54
N ALA A 96 5.67 8.56 -4.61
CA ALA A 96 6.16 8.04 -3.34
C ALA A 96 7.10 6.84 -3.56
N VAL A 97 6.71 5.90 -4.43
CA VAL A 97 7.51 4.73 -4.77
C VAL A 97 8.80 5.12 -5.48
N GLU A 98 8.76 6.06 -6.43
CA GLU A 98 9.94 6.57 -7.12
C GLU A 98 10.95 7.19 -6.15
N LEU A 99 10.49 8.03 -5.22
CA LEU A 99 11.34 8.64 -4.19
C LEU A 99 12.02 7.58 -3.31
N LEU A 100 11.29 6.52 -2.97
CA LEU A 100 11.82 5.41 -2.17
C LEU A 100 12.85 4.58 -2.95
N LEU A 101 12.62 4.34 -4.25
CA LEU A 101 13.56 3.65 -5.13
C LEU A 101 14.85 4.46 -5.34
N CYS A 102 14.73 5.77 -5.58
CA CYS A 102 15.86 6.68 -5.75
C CYS A 102 16.74 6.76 -4.48
N TYR A 103 16.14 6.63 -3.29
CA TYR A 103 16.91 6.53 -2.04
C TYR A 103 17.75 5.27 -1.98
N ALA A 104 17.17 4.11 -2.33
CA ALA A 104 17.87 2.83 -2.29
C ALA A 104 19.12 2.77 -3.20
N VAL A 105 19.17 3.58 -4.25
CA VAL A 105 20.27 3.60 -5.23
C VAL A 105 21.44 4.52 -4.81
N ASN A 106 21.22 5.50 -3.93
CA ASN A 106 22.16 6.62 -3.74
C ASN A 106 22.84 6.72 -2.35
N ASP A 107 22.71 5.74 -1.46
CA ASP A 107 23.26 5.80 -0.09
C ASP A 107 24.83 5.89 -0.07
N PRO A 108 25.46 6.95 0.50
CA PRO A 108 26.91 7.13 0.54
C PRO A 108 27.58 6.44 1.73
N SER A 109 26.82 5.73 2.58
CA SER A 109 27.33 4.96 3.73
C SER A 109 28.19 3.75 3.32
N HIS A 110 28.31 3.46 2.02
CA HIS A 110 29.03 2.32 1.50
C HIS A 110 30.37 2.74 0.88
N SER A 111 31.46 2.41 1.59
CA SER A 111 32.80 2.31 1.03
C SER A 111 32.78 1.36 -0.16
N GLN A 112 33.43 1.78 -1.26
CA GLN A 112 33.50 1.05 -2.55
C GLN A 112 34.07 -0.39 -2.46
N GLU A 113 34.57 -0.83 -1.31
CA GLU A 113 35.19 -2.16 -1.13
C GLU A 113 34.21 -3.25 -0.64
N ASP A 114 33.03 -2.91 -0.11
CA ASP A 114 32.04 -3.89 0.40
C ASP A 114 31.05 -4.39 -0.68
N ILE A 115 31.20 -3.93 -1.92
CA ILE A 115 30.24 -4.10 -3.02
C ILE A 115 30.08 -5.57 -3.47
N LEU A 116 31.00 -6.47 -3.10
CA LEU A 116 31.00 -7.83 -3.67
C LEU A 116 30.32 -8.91 -2.82
N ASN A 117 30.15 -8.76 -1.51
CA ASN A 117 29.86 -9.93 -0.65
C ASN A 117 28.62 -9.88 0.26
N ASN A 118 27.85 -8.77 0.34
CA ASN A 118 26.68 -8.77 1.25
C ASN A 118 25.54 -7.78 0.92
N GLN A 119 25.63 -7.05 -0.19
CA GLN A 119 24.70 -5.93 -0.48
C GLN A 119 23.37 -6.35 -1.12
N ASN A 120 23.23 -7.59 -1.61
CA ASN A 120 21.94 -8.05 -2.12
C ASN A 120 20.88 -8.14 -1.00
N ALA A 121 21.22 -8.58 0.21
CA ALA A 121 20.24 -8.91 1.24
C ALA A 121 19.50 -7.69 1.85
N VAL A 122 20.22 -6.62 2.19
CA VAL A 122 19.63 -5.41 2.83
C VAL A 122 18.91 -4.54 1.80
N TYR A 123 19.46 -4.41 0.60
CA TYR A 123 18.83 -3.72 -0.53
C TYR A 123 17.53 -4.41 -0.95
N HIS A 124 17.56 -5.74 -1.09
CA HIS A 124 16.36 -6.53 -1.34
C HIS A 124 15.39 -6.45 -0.17
N TYR A 125 15.83 -6.43 1.08
CA TYR A 125 14.92 -6.28 2.22
C TYR A 125 14.12 -4.97 2.17
N HIS A 126 14.79 -3.84 1.89
CA HIS A 126 14.12 -2.55 1.86
C HIS A 126 13.19 -2.44 0.65
N VAL A 127 13.66 -2.78 -0.55
CA VAL A 127 12.84 -2.77 -1.77
C VAL A 127 11.69 -3.77 -1.68
N ALA A 128 11.90 -4.94 -1.07
CA ALA A 128 10.84 -5.90 -0.84
C ALA A 128 9.84 -5.40 0.19
N HIS A 129 10.25 -4.80 1.30
CA HIS A 129 9.33 -4.23 2.28
C HIS A 129 8.44 -3.15 1.64
N LEU A 130 8.99 -2.38 0.71
CA LEU A 130 8.30 -1.35 -0.07
C LEU A 130 7.30 -1.93 -1.09
N LEU A 131 7.63 -3.08 -1.70
CA LEU A 131 6.78 -3.81 -2.65
C LEU A 131 5.80 -4.78 -1.96
N MET A 132 6.09 -5.23 -0.74
CA MET A 132 5.39 -6.31 0.00
C MET A 132 3.97 -5.97 0.40
N SER A 133 3.65 -4.70 0.53
CA SER A 133 2.29 -4.20 0.79
C SER A 133 1.23 -4.59 -0.26
N GLN A 134 1.57 -5.35 -1.31
CA GLN A 134 0.63 -5.78 -2.35
C GLN A 134 0.33 -7.28 -2.42
N ILE A 135 1.15 -8.19 -1.86
CA ILE A 135 0.83 -9.63 -1.89
C ILE A 135 0.15 -10.01 -0.57
N SER A 136 -1.19 -10.14 -0.60
CA SER A 136 -1.96 -10.66 0.54
C SER A 136 -1.73 -12.17 0.67
N LEU A 137 -0.68 -12.56 1.39
CA LEU A 137 -0.45 -13.96 1.73
C LEU A 137 -1.36 -14.38 2.89
N PRO A 138 -1.91 -15.62 2.87
CA PRO A 138 -2.53 -16.20 4.04
C PRO A 138 -1.50 -16.26 5.17
N SER A 139 -1.95 -16.03 6.40
CA SER A 139 -1.09 -16.20 7.57
C SER A 139 -1.01 -17.68 7.94
N PHE A 140 0.18 -18.15 8.31
CA PHE A 140 0.40 -19.50 8.82
C PHE A 140 0.90 -19.44 10.25
N SER A 141 0.13 -20.01 11.17
CA SER A 141 0.42 -19.97 12.62
C SER A 141 1.29 -21.13 13.12
N GLY A 142 1.39 -22.20 12.33
CA GLY A 142 2.04 -23.47 12.72
C GLY A 142 1.08 -24.66 12.73
N GLU A 143 -0.22 -24.41 12.65
CA GLU A 143 -1.26 -25.45 12.65
C GLU A 143 -1.21 -26.32 11.39
N PHE A 144 -1.29 -27.64 11.56
CA PHE A 144 -1.17 -28.60 10.46
C PHE A 144 -2.25 -28.40 9.38
N ASP A 145 -3.46 -28.01 9.79
CA ASP A 145 -4.59 -27.78 8.89
C ASP A 145 -4.41 -26.53 8.01
N GLU A 146 -3.55 -25.59 8.42
CA GLU A 146 -3.24 -24.36 7.67
C GLU A 146 -2.12 -24.57 6.64
N TRP A 147 -1.32 -25.64 6.79
CA TRP A 147 -0.09 -25.84 6.02
C TRP A 147 -0.34 -26.04 4.52
N LEU A 148 -1.25 -26.94 4.16
CA LEU A 148 -1.50 -27.29 2.76
C LEU A 148 -2.06 -26.08 1.95
N PRO A 149 -3.08 -25.35 2.43
CA PRO A 149 -3.54 -24.13 1.77
C PRO A 149 -2.47 -23.05 1.69
N PHE A 150 -1.71 -22.85 2.77
CA PHE A 150 -0.61 -21.89 2.80
C PHE A 150 0.44 -22.19 1.75
N CYS A 151 0.94 -23.43 1.68
CA CYS A 151 1.98 -23.83 0.73
C CYS A 151 1.56 -23.65 -0.72
N GLN A 152 0.32 -24.00 -1.08
CA GLN A 152 -0.17 -23.85 -2.45
C GLN A 152 -0.21 -22.38 -2.89
N VAL A 153 -0.69 -21.50 -1.99
CA VAL A 153 -0.74 -20.06 -2.26
C VAL A 153 0.67 -19.45 -2.28
N PHE A 154 1.53 -19.87 -1.36
CA PHE A 154 2.91 -19.40 -1.30
C PHE A 154 3.71 -19.82 -2.55
N ASP A 155 3.53 -21.06 -3.01
CA ASP A 155 4.24 -21.57 -4.17
C ASP A 155 3.83 -20.86 -5.47
N SER A 156 2.54 -20.58 -5.63
CA SER A 156 2.01 -19.87 -6.79
C SER A 156 2.37 -18.37 -6.82
N LEU A 157 2.33 -17.69 -5.67
CA LEU A 157 2.55 -16.24 -5.60
C LEU A 157 4.02 -15.85 -5.39
N VAL A 158 4.80 -16.67 -4.70
CA VAL A 158 6.14 -16.32 -4.22
C VAL A 158 7.21 -17.21 -4.84
N THR A 159 7.09 -18.54 -4.72
CA THR A 159 8.14 -19.46 -5.21
C THR A 159 8.24 -19.47 -6.73
N SER A 160 7.11 -19.53 -7.44
CA SER A 160 7.03 -19.55 -8.90
C SER A 160 7.34 -18.21 -9.55
N ASN A 161 7.33 -17.12 -8.77
CA ASN A 161 7.60 -15.80 -9.28
C ASN A 161 9.10 -15.57 -9.51
N LYS A 162 9.49 -15.46 -10.78
CA LYS A 162 10.89 -15.25 -11.21
C LYS A 162 11.38 -13.81 -11.03
N SER A 163 10.48 -12.85 -10.80
CA SER A 163 10.89 -11.47 -10.50
C SER A 163 11.27 -11.26 -9.03
N LEU A 164 11.01 -12.26 -8.16
CA LEU A 164 11.39 -12.24 -6.76
C LEU A 164 12.74 -12.95 -6.56
N SER A 165 13.68 -12.28 -5.89
CA SER A 165 14.95 -12.89 -5.48
C SER A 165 14.73 -13.88 -4.33
N ILE A 166 15.69 -14.76 -4.08
CA ILE A 166 15.66 -15.72 -2.96
C ILE A 166 15.43 -14.99 -1.63
N ILE A 167 16.08 -13.85 -1.45
CA ILE A 167 15.91 -12.97 -0.29
C ILE A 167 14.47 -12.45 -0.19
N HIS A 168 13.89 -11.97 -1.30
CA HIS A 168 12.50 -11.52 -1.31
C HIS A 168 11.53 -12.65 -0.91
N LYS A 169 11.75 -13.86 -1.44
CA LYS A 169 10.92 -15.03 -1.12
C LYS A 169 11.00 -15.39 0.36
N PHE A 170 12.20 -15.37 0.94
CA PHE A 170 12.38 -15.62 2.37
C PHE A 170 11.70 -14.55 3.24
N HIS A 171 11.72 -13.28 2.82
CA HIS A 171 11.01 -12.25 3.57
C HIS A 171 9.48 -12.39 3.50
N TYR A 172 8.93 -12.81 2.35
CA TYR A 172 7.50 -13.15 2.22
C TYR A 172 7.12 -14.34 3.10
N LEU A 173 8.03 -15.32 3.23
CA LEU A 173 7.86 -16.42 4.17
C LEU A 173 7.80 -15.84 5.59
N LYS A 174 8.82 -15.10 6.02
CA LYS A 174 8.88 -14.56 7.39
C LYS A 174 7.68 -13.67 7.76
N SER A 175 7.14 -12.87 6.83
CA SER A 175 6.00 -11.99 7.08
C SER A 175 4.64 -12.70 7.09
N SER A 176 4.54 -13.86 6.45
CA SER A 176 3.32 -14.67 6.43
C SER A 176 3.24 -15.66 7.60
N LEU A 177 4.34 -15.87 8.33
CA LEU A 177 4.38 -16.71 9.52
C LEU A 177 3.99 -15.93 10.77
N LYS A 178 3.17 -16.54 11.62
CA LYS A 178 2.71 -16.00 12.92
C LYS A 178 2.88 -17.05 14.02
N GLY A 179 2.84 -16.62 15.29
CA GLY A 179 2.93 -17.52 16.44
C GLY A 179 4.18 -18.40 16.42
N GLU A 180 4.01 -19.67 16.76
CA GLU A 180 5.10 -20.65 16.88
C GLU A 180 5.89 -20.82 15.57
N ALA A 181 5.21 -20.75 14.41
CA ALA A 181 5.87 -20.84 13.11
C ALA A 181 6.80 -19.65 12.83
N SER A 182 6.45 -18.45 13.33
CA SER A 182 7.30 -17.26 13.19
C SER A 182 8.56 -17.36 14.06
N ASP A 183 8.39 -17.83 15.30
CA ASP A 183 9.47 -17.98 16.27
C ASP A 183 10.54 -18.96 15.79
N CYS A 184 10.12 -20.04 15.11
CA CYS A 184 11.02 -21.05 14.54
C CYS A 184 11.98 -20.49 13.48
N VAL A 185 11.52 -19.51 12.68
CA VAL A 185 12.32 -18.94 11.59
C VAL A 185 12.96 -17.61 11.95
N GLN A 186 12.67 -17.06 13.14
CA GLN A 186 13.09 -15.72 13.54
C GLN A 186 14.62 -15.56 13.54
N ASN A 187 15.33 -16.61 13.94
CA ASN A 187 16.79 -16.66 14.09
C ASN A 187 17.52 -17.27 12.88
N LEU A 188 16.80 -17.58 11.79
CA LEU A 188 17.42 -18.07 10.57
C LEU A 188 17.98 -16.89 9.79
N TYR A 189 19.27 -16.98 9.47
CA TYR A 189 19.96 -16.07 8.57
C TYR A 189 20.13 -16.76 7.23
N ILE A 190 19.75 -16.08 6.14
CA ILE A 190 20.03 -16.56 4.79
C ILE A 190 21.53 -16.44 4.59
N THR A 191 22.17 -17.56 4.26
CA THR A 191 23.55 -17.58 3.76
C THR A 191 23.46 -17.84 2.26
N GLU A 192 24.18 -17.03 1.46
CA GLU A 192 24.17 -17.09 0.00
C GLU A 192 24.75 -18.40 -0.55
#